data_AF-A0A0D2ZT16-F1
#
_entry.id   AF-A0A0D2ZT16-F1
#
_cell.length_a   1.000
_cell.length_b   1.000
_cell.length_c   1.000
_cell.angle_alpha   90.00
_cell.angle_beta   90.00
_cell.angle_gamma   90.00
#
_symmetry.space_group_name_H-M   'P 1'
#
loop_
_entity.id
_entity.type
_entity.pdbx_description
1 polymer ?
#
loop_
_entity_poly.entity_id
_entity_poly.type
_entity_poly.pdbx_seq_one_letter_code
_entity_poly.pdbx_strand_id
1 'polypeptide(L)'
;KTYGTHLILDETELQPGRLNSVGVENAKLLKNLLECQKVAYDFQYYKMEMATDAQMLIFSEEKSNIMPADLVVPFQPSQVNSLQVITPETAEAWRCYLATCKSLSNSIGEELQQVLENDLVELRQTGRSSGSRDLSR
;
A
#
# COMPACT_ATOMS: atom_id res chain seq x y z
N LYS A 1 3.88 -15.32 -14.98
CA LYS A 1 3.21 -14.00 -14.90
C LYS A 1 2.11 -14.15 -13.86
N THR A 2 2.40 -13.85 -12.59
CA THR A 2 1.43 -13.91 -11.49
C THR A 2 0.55 -12.67 -11.58
N TYR A 3 -0.70 -12.83 -12.01
CA TYR A 3 -1.66 -11.74 -12.05
C TYR A 3 -2.22 -11.53 -10.63
N GLY A 4 -1.96 -10.37 -10.03
CA GLY A 4 -2.70 -9.86 -8.87
C GLY A 4 -2.45 -10.57 -7.55
N THR A 5 -1.20 -10.66 -7.09
CA THR A 5 -0.92 -11.10 -5.73
C THR A 5 -1.28 -9.99 -4.74
N HIS A 6 -2.13 -10.30 -3.76
CA HIS A 6 -2.42 -9.42 -2.63
C HIS A 6 -1.62 -9.90 -1.42
N LEU A 7 -0.77 -9.03 -0.88
CA LEU A 7 0.00 -9.28 0.33
C LEU A 7 -0.69 -8.57 1.49
N ILE A 8 -1.00 -9.31 2.55
CA ILE A 8 -1.55 -8.74 3.78
C ILE A 8 -0.46 -8.83 4.84
N LEU A 9 -0.11 -7.67 5.41
CA LEU A 9 0.84 -7.52 6.49
C LEU A 9 0.05 -7.14 7.75
N ASP A 10 0.20 -7.95 8.78
CA ASP A 10 -0.36 -7.65 10.10
C ASP A 10 0.77 -7.19 11.02
N GLU A 11 0.80 -5.89 11.32
CA GLU A 11 1.71 -5.23 12.25
C GLU A 11 1.08 -5.03 13.64
N THR A 12 -0.12 -5.56 13.91
CA THR A 12 -0.79 -5.36 15.21
C THR A 12 -0.07 -6.07 16.37
N GLU A 13 0.48 -7.26 16.12
CA GLU A 13 1.23 -8.02 17.15
C GLU A 13 2.73 -7.64 17.21
N LEU A 14 3.16 -6.65 16.43
CA LEU A 14 4.58 -6.30 16.29
C LEU A 14 5.06 -5.58 17.56
N GLN A 15 5.79 -6.31 18.39
CA GLN A 15 6.32 -5.78 19.65
C GLN A 15 7.54 -4.86 19.44
N PRO A 16 7.68 -3.78 20.21
CA PRO A 16 8.85 -2.92 20.16
C PRO A 16 10.10 -3.71 20.59
N GLY A 17 11.04 -3.87 19.66
CA GLY A 17 12.27 -4.64 19.86
C GLY A 17 13.29 -4.39 18.75
N ARG A 18 14.48 -5.00 18.88
CA ARG A 18 15.49 -4.95 17.82
C ARG A 18 15.17 -6.00 16.76
N LEU A 19 14.94 -5.56 15.53
CA LEU A 19 14.93 -6.47 14.38
C LEU A 19 16.31 -7.12 14.23
N ASN A 20 16.33 -8.43 14.01
CA ASN A 20 17.55 -9.15 13.63
C ASN A 20 18.06 -8.64 12.27
N SER A 21 19.32 -8.91 11.93
CA SER A 21 19.90 -8.53 10.63
C SER A 21 19.06 -9.00 9.44
N VAL A 22 18.53 -10.21 9.50
CA VAL A 22 17.59 -10.77 8.50
C VAL A 22 16.28 -9.98 8.45
N GLY A 23 15.77 -9.54 9.61
CA GLY A 23 14.55 -8.74 9.67
C GLY A 23 14.74 -7.37 9.00
N VAL A 24 15.89 -6.72 9.20
CA VAL A 24 16.20 -5.43 8.58
C VAL A 24 16.30 -5.57 7.06
N GLU A 25 16.95 -6.62 6.57
CA GLU A 25 17.01 -6.92 5.13
C GLU A 25 15.62 -7.20 4.55
N ASN A 26 14.77 -7.96 5.26
CA ASN A 26 13.39 -8.22 4.82
C ASN A 26 12.54 -6.96 4.78
N ALA A 27 12.64 -6.09 5.79
CA ALA A 27 11.94 -4.80 5.80
C ALA A 27 12.44 -3.92 4.63
N LYS A 28 13.74 -3.91 4.35
CA LYS A 28 14.28 -3.18 3.19
C LYS A 28 13.75 -3.74 1.87
N LEU A 29 13.64 -5.06 1.75
CA LEU A 29 13.08 -5.72 0.57
C LEU A 29 11.59 -5.40 0.38
N LEU A 30 10.80 -5.45 1.45
CA LEU A 30 9.37 -5.11 1.42
C LEU A 30 9.16 -3.64 1.05
N LYS A 31 10.01 -2.75 1.56
CA LYS A 31 9.98 -1.33 1.17
C LYS A 31 10.29 -1.15 -0.32
N ASN A 32 11.31 -1.83 -0.83
CA ASN A 32 11.65 -1.79 -2.26
C ASN A 32 10.53 -2.40 -3.13
N LEU A 33 9.89 -3.46 -2.64
CA LEU A 33 8.73 -4.05 -3.28
C LEU A 33 7.56 -3.06 -3.37
N LEU A 34 7.30 -2.30 -2.30
CA LEU A 34 6.23 -1.31 -2.25
C LEU A 34 6.49 -0.14 -3.21
N GLU A 35 7.70 0.43 -3.19
CA GLU A 35 8.06 1.61 -3.98
C GLU A 35 8.35 1.30 -5.45
N CYS A 36 9.09 0.21 -5.72
CA CYS A 36 9.62 -0.08 -7.05
C CYS A 36 8.93 -1.27 -7.73
N GLN A 37 8.06 -2.01 -7.03
CA GLN A 37 7.40 -3.20 -7.55
C GLN A 37 8.42 -4.21 -8.13
N LYS A 38 9.53 -4.39 -7.41
CA LYS A 38 10.64 -5.29 -7.77
C LYS A 38 11.12 -6.06 -6.54
N VAL A 39 11.47 -7.32 -6.76
CA VAL A 39 12.05 -8.20 -5.73
C VAL A 39 13.41 -8.68 -6.20
N ALA A 40 14.43 -8.48 -5.37
CA ALA A 40 15.75 -9.04 -5.59
C ALA A 40 15.80 -10.49 -5.08
N TYR A 41 16.05 -11.43 -5.99
CA TYR A 41 16.30 -12.83 -5.66
C TYR A 41 17.80 -13.10 -5.60
N ASP A 42 18.23 -13.77 -4.53
CA ASP A 42 19.62 -14.20 -4.35
C ASP A 42 19.73 -15.69 -4.69
N PHE A 43 20.39 -16.02 -5.80
CA PHE A 43 20.66 -17.39 -6.24
C PHE A 43 22.06 -17.86 -5.82
N GLN A 44 22.63 -17.29 -4.75
CA GLN A 44 23.93 -17.62 -4.16
C GLN A 44 25.15 -17.23 -5.02
N TYR A 45 25.03 -17.26 -6.35
CA TYR A 45 26.08 -16.90 -7.31
C TYR A 45 25.76 -15.63 -8.11
N TYR A 46 24.50 -15.20 -8.14
CA TYR A 46 24.09 -13.93 -8.73
C TYR A 46 22.79 -13.45 -8.09
N LYS A 47 22.61 -12.13 -8.07
CA LYS A 47 21.35 -11.48 -7.67
C LYS A 47 20.60 -11.04 -8.91
N MET A 48 19.29 -11.29 -8.94
CA MET A 48 18.43 -10.89 -10.05
C MET A 48 17.21 -10.15 -9.52
N GLU A 49 16.99 -8.95 -10.02
CA GLU A 49 15.76 -8.20 -9.76
C GLU A 49 14.67 -8.65 -10.71
N MET A 50 13.56 -9.12 -10.16
CA MET A 50 12.37 -9.45 -10.91
C MET A 50 11.30 -8.40 -10.67
N ALA A 51 10.71 -7.88 -11.75
CA ALA A 51 9.51 -7.06 -11.66
C ALA A 51 8.35 -7.92 -11.16
N THR A 52 7.59 -7.36 -10.23
CA THR A 52 6.41 -8.00 -9.65
C THR A 52 5.28 -6.98 -9.59
N ASP A 53 4.05 -7.47 -9.48
CA ASP A 53 2.86 -6.64 -9.32
C ASP A 53 2.10 -7.17 -8.11
N ALA A 54 2.38 -6.56 -6.96
CA ALA A 54 1.84 -6.96 -5.67
C ALA A 54 1.17 -5.77 -4.97
N GLN A 55 -0.12 -5.93 -4.67
CA GLN A 55 -0.85 -4.97 -3.86
C GLN A 55 -0.68 -5.33 -2.38
N MET A 56 -0.31 -4.35 -1.55
CA MET A 56 -0.14 -4.57 -0.11
C MET A 56 -1.27 -3.93 0.69
N LEU A 57 -1.69 -4.62 1.76
CA LEU A 57 -2.57 -4.09 2.80
C LEU A 57 -1.87 -4.28 4.14
N ILE A 58 -1.74 -3.19 4.90
CA ILE A 58 -1.03 -3.18 6.19
C ILE A 58 -2.06 -2.88 7.29
N PHE A 59 -2.13 -3.74 8.30
CA PHE A 59 -2.87 -3.50 9.53
C PHE A 59 -1.89 -3.11 10.63
N SER A 60 -2.12 -2.00 11.32
CA SER A 60 -1.26 -1.53 12.41
C SER A 60 -2.10 -0.90 13.53
N GLU A 61 -1.70 -1.07 14.79
CA GLU A 61 -2.36 -0.41 15.93
C GLU A 61 -2.05 1.09 15.98
N GLU A 62 -0.82 1.47 15.64
CA GLU A 62 -0.38 2.86 15.53
C GLU A 62 0.08 3.18 14.10
N LYS A 63 0.66 4.37 13.87
CA LYS A 63 1.25 4.71 12.58
C LYS A 63 2.32 3.68 12.23
N SER A 64 2.21 3.06 11.05
CA SER A 64 3.23 2.09 10.60
C SER A 64 4.61 2.75 10.62
N ASN A 65 5.52 2.17 11.40
CA ASN A 65 6.88 2.66 11.58
C ASN A 65 7.85 1.99 10.58
N ILE A 66 7.42 0.88 9.96
CA ILE A 66 8.27 0.01 9.14
C ILE A 66 8.04 0.26 7.65
N MET A 67 6.81 0.57 7.24
CA MET A 67 6.43 0.70 5.83
C MET A 67 5.72 2.05 5.55
N PRO A 68 6.15 2.81 4.54
CA PRO A 68 5.42 4.01 4.12
C PRO A 68 4.14 3.60 3.38
N ALA A 69 2.96 3.84 3.96
CA ALA A 69 1.68 3.59 3.29
C ALA A 69 1.21 4.82 2.50
N ASP A 70 0.75 4.62 1.26
CA ASP A 70 0.19 5.69 0.42
C ASP A 70 -1.13 6.24 0.99
N LEU A 71 -1.94 5.36 1.58
CA LEU A 71 -3.20 5.70 2.22
C LEU A 71 -3.25 5.07 3.61
N VAL A 72 -3.41 5.92 4.62
CA VAL A 72 -3.63 5.49 6.01
C VAL A 72 -5.08 5.77 6.36
N VAL A 73 -5.85 4.72 6.63
CA VAL A 73 -7.24 4.83 7.06
C VAL A 73 -7.31 4.51 8.55
N PRO A 74 -7.56 5.49 9.44
CA PRO A 74 -7.72 5.22 10.86
C PRO A 74 -8.99 4.41 11.08
N PHE A 75 -8.85 3.24 11.72
CA PHE A 75 -9.96 2.34 11.98
C PHE A 75 -10.52 2.58 13.38
N GLN A 76 -11.67 3.25 13.47
CA GLN A 76 -12.40 3.46 14.73
C GLN A 76 -13.87 3.04 14.57
N PRO A 77 -14.19 1.75 14.77
CA PRO A 77 -15.55 1.27 14.62
C PRO A 77 -16.45 1.82 15.74
N SER A 78 -17.48 2.58 15.38
CA SER A 78 -18.51 3.05 16.32
C SER A 78 -19.63 2.03 16.49
N GLN A 79 -19.91 1.23 15.47
CA GLN A 79 -20.85 0.12 15.47
C GLN A 79 -20.36 -0.99 14.53
N VAL A 80 -20.49 -2.25 14.94
CA VAL A 80 -20.18 -3.40 14.10
C VAL A 80 -21.50 -3.91 13.52
N ASN A 81 -21.77 -3.56 12.25
CA ASN A 81 -22.91 -4.13 11.54
C ASN A 81 -22.64 -5.60 11.21
N SER A 82 -23.69 -6.42 11.18
CA SER A 82 -23.57 -7.82 10.76
C SER A 82 -23.10 -7.86 9.30
N LEU A 83 -21.97 -8.48 9.06
CA LEU A 83 -21.45 -8.69 7.71
C LEU A 83 -22.43 -9.55 6.92
N GLN A 84 -22.85 -9.05 5.77
CA GLN A 84 -23.61 -9.87 4.82
C GLN A 84 -22.69 -10.99 4.33
N VAL A 85 -23.16 -12.23 4.45
CA VAL A 85 -22.44 -13.38 3.90
C VAL A 85 -22.49 -13.28 2.38
N ILE A 86 -21.35 -12.99 1.77
CA ILE A 86 -21.22 -12.95 0.31
C ILE A 86 -21.14 -14.39 -0.19
N THR A 87 -21.98 -14.74 -1.15
CA THR A 87 -21.92 -16.07 -1.78
C THR A 87 -20.66 -16.19 -2.65
N PRO A 88 -20.04 -17.38 -2.74
CA PRO A 88 -18.82 -17.56 -3.51
C PRO A 88 -19.00 -17.21 -5.00
N GLU A 89 -20.20 -17.38 -5.56
CA GLU A 89 -20.52 -17.02 -6.94
C GLU A 89 -20.48 -15.50 -7.15
N THR A 90 -21.00 -14.74 -6.18
CA THR A 90 -20.97 -13.27 -6.22
C THR A 90 -19.53 -12.76 -6.09
N ALA A 91 -18.75 -13.36 -5.19
CA ALA A 91 -17.34 -13.04 -5.03
C ALA A 91 -16.55 -13.32 -6.32
N GLU A 92 -16.84 -14.41 -7.03
CA GLU A 92 -16.19 -14.73 -8.30
C GLU A 92 -16.56 -13.73 -9.40
N ALA A 93 -17.84 -13.35 -9.49
CA ALA A 93 -18.28 -12.32 -10.42
C ALA A 93 -17.56 -10.98 -10.18
N TRP A 94 -17.37 -10.59 -8.91
CA TRP A 94 -16.61 -9.39 -8.55
C TRP A 94 -15.14 -9.50 -8.91
N ARG A 95 -14.50 -10.65 -8.67
CA ARG A 95 -13.10 -10.88 -9.08
C ARG A 95 -12.93 -10.75 -10.59
N CYS A 96 -13.82 -11.35 -11.37
CA CYS A 96 -13.80 -11.25 -12.83
C CYS A 96 -14.00 -9.81 -13.30
N TYR A 97 -14.93 -9.08 -12.69
CA TYR A 97 -15.17 -7.67 -12.99
C TYR A 97 -13.93 -6.82 -12.72
N LEU A 98 -13.33 -6.92 -11.52
CA LEU A 98 -12.13 -6.18 -11.14
C LEU A 98 -10.93 -6.51 -12.04
N ALA A 99 -10.75 -7.79 -12.39
CA ALA A 99 -9.70 -8.20 -13.31
C ALA A 99 -9.88 -7.58 -14.70
N THR A 100 -11.12 -7.51 -15.20
CA THR A 100 -11.46 -6.87 -16.47
C THR A 100 -11.17 -5.38 -16.42
N CYS A 101 -11.61 -4.68 -15.36
CA CYS A 101 -11.34 -3.26 -15.17
C CYS A 101 -9.84 -2.94 -15.09
N LYS A 102 -9.04 -3.78 -14.41
CA LYS A 102 -7.58 -3.63 -14.35
C LYS A 102 -6.89 -3.77 -15.71
N SER A 103 -7.48 -4.52 -16.65
CA SER A 103 -6.94 -4.71 -17.99
C SER A 103 -7.25 -3.56 -18.95
N LEU A 104 -8.21 -2.69 -18.59
CA LEU A 104 -8.61 -1.57 -19.42
C LEU A 104 -7.55 -0.46 -19.34
N SER A 105 -7.08 0.02 -20.49
CA SER A 105 -6.17 1.16 -20.55
C SER A 105 -6.93 2.43 -20.17
N ASN A 106 -6.66 2.96 -18.98
CA ASN A 106 -7.22 4.24 -18.54
C ASN A 106 -6.24 5.37 -18.91
N SER A 107 -6.74 6.40 -19.59
CA SER A 107 -6.00 7.64 -19.84
C SER A 107 -6.67 8.77 -19.06
N ILE A 108 -5.86 9.57 -18.38
CA ILE A 108 -6.34 10.80 -17.75
C ILE A 108 -6.49 11.85 -18.86
N GLY A 109 -7.67 12.46 -18.98
CA GLY A 109 -7.90 13.55 -19.94
C GLY A 109 -7.25 14.86 -19.48
N GLU A 110 -6.94 15.75 -20.43
CA GLU A 110 -6.26 17.03 -20.15
C GLU A 110 -7.02 17.90 -19.13
N GLU A 111 -8.36 17.91 -19.19
CA GLU A 111 -9.21 18.64 -18.23
C GLU A 111 -9.01 18.15 -16.78
N LEU A 112 -8.97 16.83 -16.58
CA LEU A 112 -8.73 16.22 -15.26
C LEU A 112 -7.30 16.47 -14.78
N GLN A 113 -6.33 16.50 -15.70
CA GLN A 113 -4.94 16.77 -15.36
C GLN A 113 -4.76 18.19 -14.78
N GLN A 114 -5.43 19.19 -15.35
CA GLN A 114 -5.36 20.56 -14.85
C GLN A 114 -6.01 20.71 -13.46
N VAL A 115 -7.14 20.02 -13.22
CA VAL A 115 -7.78 19.99 -11.90
C VAL A 115 -6.85 19.35 -10.86
N LEU A 116 -6.25 18.20 -11.18
CA LEU A 116 -5.30 17.52 -10.29
C LEU A 116 -4.07 18.39 -9.99
N GLU A 117 -3.55 19.13 -10.97
CA GLU A 117 -2.42 20.02 -10.76
C GLU A 117 -2.76 21.15 -9.78
N ASN A 118 -3.92 21.77 -9.93
CA ASN A 118 -4.39 22.81 -9.02
C ASN A 118 -4.56 22.26 -7.60
N ASP A 119 -5.22 21.11 -7.44
CA ASP A 119 -5.42 20.46 -6.14
C ASP A 119 -4.07 20.13 -5.47
N LEU A 120 -3.10 19.62 -6.23
CA LEU A 120 -1.76 19.33 -5.72
C LEU A 120 -1.02 20.59 -5.26
N VAL A 121 -1.20 21.71 -5.96
CA VAL A 121 -0.61 23.01 -5.56
C VAL A 121 -1.26 23.51 -4.27
N GLU A 122 -2.58 23.43 -4.14
CA GLU A 122 -3.32 23.83 -2.93
C GLU A 122 -2.94 23.00 -1.70
N LEU A 123 -2.82 21.67 -1.87
CA LEU A 123 -2.37 20.77 -0.81
C LEU A 123 -0.95 21.12 -0.32
N ARG A 124 -0.04 21.47 -1.24
CA ARG A 124 1.34 21.88 -0.89
C ARG A 124 1.38 23.22 -0.17
N GLN A 125 0.52 24.17 -0.53
CA GLN A 125 0.42 25.46 0.16
C GLN A 125 -0.12 25.28 1.58
N THR A 126 -1.15 24.45 1.73
CA THR A 126 -1.77 24.16 3.02
C THR A 126 -0.84 23.38 3.94
N GLY A 127 -0.12 22.37 3.43
CA GLY A 127 0.88 21.61 4.18
C GLY A 127 2.11 22.42 4.62
N ARG A 128 2.49 23.47 3.87
CA ARG A 128 3.52 24.42 4.31
C ARG A 128 3.08 25.27 5.51
N SER A 129 1.78 25.52 5.65
CA SER A 129 1.25 26.30 6.79
C SER A 129 1.19 25.50 8.10
N SER A 130 1.13 24.16 8.04
CA SER A 130 1.12 23.27 9.21
C SER A 130 2.51 22.80 9.66
N GLY A 131 3.55 22.97 8.83
CA GLY A 131 4.93 22.55 9.10
C GLY A 131 5.70 23.29 10.21
N SER A 132 5.08 24.24 10.92
CA SER A 132 5.73 25.00 12.00
C SER A 132 5.32 24.60 13.42
N ARG A 133 4.40 23.64 13.65
CA ARG A 133 3.94 23.30 15.01
C ARG A 133 4.16 21.87 15.52
N ASP A 134 4.52 20.90 14.68
CA ASP A 134 4.58 19.49 15.09
C ASP A 134 6.00 18.87 15.12
N LEU A 135 7.05 19.65 15.38
CA LEU A 135 8.41 19.15 15.65
C LEU A 135 8.82 19.25 17.13
N SER A 136 7.86 19.17 18.05
CA SER A 136 8.17 19.07 19.48
C SER A 136 7.16 18.19 20.22
N ARG A 137 7.36 16.87 20.16
CA ARG A 137 7.39 15.95 21.32
C ARG A 137 7.62 14.51 20.88
#